data_AF-A0AA37XCD6-F1
#
_entry.id   AF-A0AA37XCD6-F1
#
_cell.length_a   1.000
_cell.length_b   1.000
_cell.length_c   1.000
_cell.angle_alpha   90.00
_cell.angle_beta   90.00
_cell.angle_gamma   90.00
#
_symmetry.space_group_name_H-M   'P 1'
#
loop_
_entity.id
_entity.type
_entity.pdbx_description
1 polymer ?
#
loop_
_entity_poly.entity_id
_entity_poly.type
_entity_poly.pdbx_seq_one_letter_code
_entity_poly.pdbx_strand_id
1 'polypeptide(L)'
;MPFGGPGGPGGPNGPGGSGGSRKLPLAAIIGIVVGVVALIVVVSLLLVLGGGSDDDDAEPTSTGTGTEAEAAGDVPEEIVQTFLDAIAAGDAQTALDLVDSSTGLDETLLTDEVLAASAAIAPITDIVVTPPTDDNPYGVEVEVAYQLGDTPVSTTVRLTGDGDGAYTLTSAGGSVYVPGSVSGVDVTVNGVPVTAGEDYDAFIGTYEIATTSTVFGITGETQAAITERFESASFSGLTVDLTEESVAAFHESVRAAVDECLASTTLEAGCGLAVPATLSDGTQLTDGTLTRTLSGDAELRIGDLDPTAGYDNPNFVRGRSIGGVSTTAECTKDGQVGTCDVLFGPSLGAPTVDFSTEPRTVVWN
;
A
#
# COMPACT_ATOMS: atom_id res chain seq x y z
N MET A 1 -69.53 -19.74 33.20
CA MET A 1 -70.39 -20.90 32.88
C MET A 1 -71.03 -20.67 31.52
N PRO A 2 -71.36 -21.70 30.72
CA PRO A 2 -70.64 -22.93 30.34
C PRO A 2 -70.17 -22.84 28.84
N PHE A 3 -69.66 -23.83 28.10
CA PHE A 3 -69.23 -25.22 28.37
C PHE A 3 -67.67 -25.28 28.32
N GLY A 4 -66.87 -26.20 27.75
CA GLY A 4 -67.03 -27.45 26.96
C GLY A 4 -67.18 -27.26 25.43
N GLY A 5 -66.70 -28.16 24.56
CA GLY A 5 -66.03 -29.46 24.77
C GLY A 5 -65.12 -29.90 23.58
N PRO A 6 -64.51 -31.12 23.61
CA PRO A 6 -63.24 -31.40 22.92
C PRO A 6 -63.32 -32.34 21.69
N GLY A 7 -62.21 -32.43 20.93
CA GLY A 7 -62.01 -33.46 19.89
C GLY A 7 -60.56 -33.59 19.38
N GLY A 8 -60.10 -34.84 19.27
CA GLY A 8 -58.95 -35.35 18.51
C GLY A 8 -59.20 -36.86 18.27
N PRO A 9 -58.23 -37.72 17.90
CA PRO A 9 -56.85 -37.51 17.43
C PRO A 9 -56.55 -38.26 16.09
N GLY A 10 -55.29 -38.26 15.61
CA GLY A 10 -54.78 -39.29 14.67
C GLY A 10 -53.97 -38.78 13.46
N GLY A 11 -52.92 -39.53 13.07
CA GLY A 11 -52.12 -39.37 11.82
C GLY A 11 -52.54 -40.40 10.75
N PRO A 12 -51.64 -41.00 9.91
CA PRO A 12 -50.16 -40.94 9.95
C PRO A 12 -49.43 -40.83 8.57
N ASN A 13 -48.08 -40.84 8.59
CA ASN A 13 -47.12 -41.05 7.47
C ASN A 13 -47.05 -39.93 6.39
N GLY A 14 -45.96 -39.72 5.62
CA GLY A 14 -44.68 -40.44 5.49
C GLY A 14 -43.48 -39.53 5.08
N PRO A 15 -42.31 -40.07 4.68
CA PRO A 15 -41.01 -39.45 4.98
C PRO A 15 -40.22 -38.80 3.81
N GLY A 16 -39.29 -37.91 4.17
CA GLY A 16 -38.21 -37.37 3.34
C GLY A 16 -37.90 -35.89 3.68
N GLY A 17 -36.66 -35.43 3.83
CA GLY A 17 -35.36 -36.12 3.87
C GLY A 17 -34.31 -35.25 4.59
N SER A 18 -33.18 -35.83 5.00
CA SER A 18 -32.16 -35.13 5.80
C SER A 18 -31.28 -34.19 4.97
N GLY A 19 -31.22 -32.91 5.34
CA GLY A 19 -30.41 -31.88 4.67
C GLY A 19 -29.88 -30.82 5.63
N GLY A 20 -29.18 -31.23 6.69
CA GLY A 20 -28.65 -30.30 7.71
C GLY A 20 -27.39 -29.57 7.25
N SER A 21 -27.54 -28.38 6.69
CA SER A 21 -26.43 -27.44 6.48
C SER A 21 -25.91 -26.96 7.84
N ARG A 22 -24.68 -27.38 8.20
CA ARG A 22 -24.00 -26.86 9.38
C ARG A 22 -23.66 -25.39 9.15
N LYS A 23 -24.01 -24.52 10.11
CA LYS A 23 -23.46 -23.17 10.16
C LYS A 23 -21.96 -23.29 10.45
N LEU A 24 -21.12 -22.89 9.50
CA LEU A 24 -19.70 -22.64 9.75
C LEU A 24 -19.54 -21.25 10.38
N PRO A 25 -18.57 -21.05 11.28
CA PRO A 25 -18.33 -19.75 11.90
C PRO A 25 -17.76 -18.75 10.88
N LEU A 26 -18.06 -17.47 11.08
CA LEU A 26 -17.64 -16.35 10.22
C LEU A 26 -16.19 -15.93 10.56
N ALA A 27 -15.23 -16.83 10.31
CA ALA A 27 -13.81 -16.61 10.65
C ALA A 27 -12.86 -17.45 9.77
N ALA A 28 -12.80 -17.14 8.46
CA ALA A 28 -11.74 -17.58 7.53
C ALA A 28 -11.90 -16.92 6.14
N ILE A 29 -11.67 -15.62 6.03
CA ILE A 29 -11.24 -14.98 4.77
C ILE A 29 -10.05 -14.09 5.15
N ILE A 30 -8.88 -14.71 5.23
CA ILE A 30 -7.59 -14.01 5.38
C ILE A 30 -7.14 -13.68 3.96
N GLY A 31 -6.74 -12.42 3.73
CA GLY A 31 -6.21 -12.00 2.43
C GLY A 31 -4.88 -12.68 2.12
N ILE A 32 -4.80 -13.36 0.97
CA ILE A 32 -3.55 -13.95 0.48
C ILE A 32 -3.22 -13.32 -0.88
N VAL A 33 -2.79 -12.05 -0.83
CA VAL A 33 -2.07 -11.36 -1.93
C VAL A 33 -1.02 -10.45 -1.30
N VAL A 34 0.03 -11.03 -0.71
CA VAL A 34 1.24 -10.32 -0.27
C VAL A 34 2.46 -11.19 -0.60
N GLY A 35 3.52 -10.58 -1.16
CA GLY A 35 4.86 -11.19 -1.16
C GLY A 35 5.21 -12.17 -2.28
N VAL A 36 4.91 -11.88 -3.56
CA VAL A 36 5.52 -12.60 -4.70
C VAL A 36 6.04 -11.66 -5.81
N VAL A 37 5.32 -10.59 -6.16
CA VAL A 37 5.65 -9.73 -7.33
C VAL A 37 7.01 -9.03 -7.18
N ALA A 38 7.34 -8.58 -5.96
CA ALA A 38 8.55 -7.78 -5.66
C ALA A 38 9.91 -8.53 -5.80
N LEU A 39 9.96 -9.73 -6.38
CA LEU A 39 11.21 -10.50 -6.56
C LEU A 39 11.41 -11.03 -8.00
N ILE A 40 10.65 -10.58 -9.00
CA ILE A 40 10.74 -11.08 -10.39
C ILE A 40 10.94 -9.93 -11.41
N VAL A 41 11.82 -8.97 -11.10
CA VAL A 41 12.30 -7.94 -12.06
C VAL A 41 13.83 -7.88 -12.09
N VAL A 42 14.50 -9.04 -12.14
CA VAL A 42 15.92 -9.15 -12.50
C VAL A 42 16.12 -10.38 -13.38
N VAL A 43 16.87 -10.23 -14.48
CA VAL A 43 17.16 -11.22 -15.53
C VAL A 43 15.98 -11.56 -16.45
N SER A 44 15.83 -10.78 -17.53
CA SER A 44 15.52 -11.36 -18.86
C SER A 44 15.84 -10.46 -20.07
N LEU A 45 16.79 -9.51 -19.96
CA LEU A 45 17.32 -8.79 -21.13
C LEU A 45 18.35 -9.67 -21.86
N LEU A 46 18.00 -10.19 -23.05
CA LEU A 46 18.91 -10.52 -24.18
C LEU A 46 18.15 -11.18 -25.34
N LEU A 47 18.60 -10.91 -26.57
CA LEU A 47 17.96 -11.25 -27.87
C LEU A 47 16.70 -10.39 -28.13
N VAL A 48 16.56 -9.68 -29.25
CA VAL A 48 17.11 -9.94 -30.59
C VAL A 48 18.01 -8.81 -31.12
N LEU A 49 19.21 -9.17 -31.58
CA LEU A 49 20.02 -8.40 -32.54
C LEU A 49 20.76 -9.41 -33.43
N GLY A 50 20.50 -9.45 -34.74
CA GLY A 50 21.29 -10.29 -35.65
C GLY A 50 20.70 -10.63 -37.01
N GLY A 51 21.01 -9.81 -38.02
CA GLY A 51 20.94 -10.17 -39.45
C GLY A 51 19.59 -9.91 -40.14
N GLY A 52 19.56 -9.58 -41.44
CA GLY A 52 20.70 -9.36 -42.35
C GLY A 52 20.24 -8.84 -43.71
N SER A 53 21.17 -8.29 -44.49
CA SER A 53 20.90 -7.65 -45.79
C SER A 53 20.49 -8.63 -46.89
N ASP A 54 19.64 -8.17 -47.80
CA ASP A 54 19.69 -8.51 -49.22
C ASP A 54 19.59 -7.19 -50.02
N ASP A 55 20.46 -7.00 -51.01
CA ASP A 55 20.50 -5.84 -51.91
C ASP A 55 19.60 -6.06 -53.15
N ASP A 56 18.97 -5.00 -53.68
CA ASP A 56 18.43 -5.02 -55.05
C ASP A 56 18.54 -3.63 -55.71
N ASP A 57 19.42 -3.51 -56.71
CA ASP A 57 19.74 -2.28 -57.45
C ASP A 57 18.66 -1.94 -58.50
N ALA A 58 18.02 -0.76 -58.41
CA ALA A 58 17.08 -0.29 -59.44
C ALA A 58 16.97 1.25 -59.58
N GLU A 59 18.01 1.91 -60.10
CA GLU A 59 17.80 3.21 -60.78
C GLU A 59 16.96 3.02 -62.04
N PRO A 60 15.94 3.87 -62.27
CA PRO A 60 15.87 4.49 -63.58
C PRO A 60 15.44 5.97 -63.57
N THR A 61 16.34 6.82 -64.09
CA THR A 61 16.03 8.01 -64.92
C THR A 61 14.99 9.03 -64.41
N SER A 62 15.49 10.20 -63.99
CA SER A 62 14.67 11.41 -63.86
C SER A 62 13.98 11.79 -65.18
N THR A 63 12.66 12.02 -65.14
CA THR A 63 11.91 12.85 -66.09
C THR A 63 10.75 13.49 -65.33
N GLY A 64 10.93 14.74 -64.90
CA GLY A 64 9.96 15.43 -64.07
C GLY A 64 8.66 15.74 -64.81
N THR A 65 7.54 15.55 -64.13
CA THR A 65 6.27 16.25 -64.40
C THR A 65 5.81 16.79 -63.05
N GLY A 66 5.61 18.11 -62.96
CA GLY A 66 5.29 18.76 -61.69
C GLY A 66 3.87 18.42 -61.23
N THR A 67 3.77 17.57 -60.22
CA THR A 67 2.70 17.64 -59.22
C THR A 67 3.31 18.34 -58.01
N GLU A 68 2.59 19.29 -57.42
CA GLU A 68 2.99 19.84 -56.12
C GLU A 68 2.99 18.71 -55.10
N ALA A 69 4.15 18.44 -54.51
CA ALA A 69 4.20 17.66 -53.29
C ALA A 69 3.66 18.58 -52.20
N GLU A 70 2.40 18.38 -51.84
CA GLU A 70 1.93 18.79 -50.52
C GLU A 70 2.87 18.17 -49.49
N ALA A 71 3.23 18.92 -48.45
CA ALA A 71 3.96 18.33 -47.35
C ALA A 71 3.09 17.22 -46.77
N ALA A 72 3.65 16.02 -46.64
CA ALA A 72 2.98 14.97 -45.88
C ALA A 72 3.02 15.38 -44.41
N GLY A 73 1.97 16.08 -43.99
CA GLY A 73 1.69 16.32 -42.57
C GLY A 73 1.39 15.00 -41.88
N ASP A 74 1.63 14.97 -40.58
CA ASP A 74 1.52 13.75 -39.79
C ASP A 74 0.05 13.30 -39.72
N VAL A 75 -0.22 12.06 -40.14
CA VAL A 75 -1.58 11.53 -40.22
C VAL A 75 -2.13 11.32 -38.79
N PRO A 76 -3.24 11.96 -38.37
CA PRO A 76 -3.66 11.95 -36.97
C PRO A 76 -3.92 10.56 -36.40
N GLU A 77 -4.50 9.65 -37.16
CA GLU A 77 -4.68 8.26 -36.75
C GLU A 77 -3.36 7.48 -36.65
N GLU A 78 -2.34 7.81 -37.44
CA GLU A 78 -1.02 7.15 -37.35
C GLU A 78 -0.24 7.62 -36.11
N ILE A 79 -0.35 8.89 -35.72
CA ILE A 79 0.18 9.40 -34.44
C ILE A 79 -0.46 8.65 -33.27
N VAL A 80 -1.80 8.55 -33.26
CA VAL A 80 -2.54 7.91 -32.16
C VAL A 80 -2.27 6.41 -32.10
N GLN A 81 -2.18 5.73 -33.25
CA GLN A 81 -1.78 4.33 -33.33
C GLN A 81 -0.37 4.14 -32.76
N THR A 82 0.62 4.93 -33.21
CA THR A 82 2.01 4.85 -32.74
C THR A 82 2.12 5.09 -31.23
N PHE A 83 1.39 6.07 -30.70
CA PHE A 83 1.34 6.37 -29.27
C PHE A 83 0.79 5.21 -28.43
N LEU A 84 -0.34 4.61 -28.87
CA LEU A 84 -0.95 3.47 -28.16
C LEU A 84 -0.10 2.20 -28.27
N ASP A 85 0.51 1.94 -29.44
CA ASP A 85 1.41 0.81 -29.65
C ASP A 85 2.71 0.94 -28.83
N ALA A 86 3.27 2.15 -28.70
CA ALA A 86 4.45 2.41 -27.86
C ALA A 86 4.16 2.12 -26.38
N ILE A 87 3.03 2.60 -25.85
CA ILE A 87 2.58 2.30 -24.48
C ILE A 87 2.36 0.79 -24.30
N ALA A 88 1.73 0.11 -25.26
CA ALA A 88 1.51 -1.33 -25.21
C ALA A 88 2.81 -2.17 -25.33
N ALA A 89 3.83 -1.64 -26.00
CA ALA A 89 5.16 -2.24 -26.11
C ALA A 89 6.06 -1.96 -24.88
N GLY A 90 5.72 -0.97 -24.06
CA GLY A 90 6.53 -0.53 -22.92
C GLY A 90 7.64 0.47 -23.28
N ASP A 91 7.49 1.21 -24.38
CA ASP A 91 8.42 2.25 -24.83
C ASP A 91 7.86 3.64 -24.47
N ALA A 92 8.29 4.17 -23.33
CA ALA A 92 7.84 5.47 -22.85
C ALA A 92 8.41 6.63 -23.69
N GLN A 93 9.64 6.51 -24.19
CA GLN A 93 10.27 7.59 -24.96
C GLN A 93 9.54 7.84 -26.29
N THR A 94 9.21 6.77 -27.04
CA THR A 94 8.44 6.90 -28.29
C THR A 94 7.03 7.45 -28.03
N ALA A 95 6.43 7.16 -26.87
CA ALA A 95 5.15 7.76 -26.49
C ALA A 95 5.27 9.25 -26.09
N LEU A 96 6.35 9.65 -25.39
CA LEU A 96 6.62 11.04 -25.00
C LEU A 96 7.00 11.94 -26.18
N ASP A 97 7.74 11.41 -27.17
CA ASP A 97 8.17 12.17 -28.36
C ASP A 97 6.98 12.66 -29.21
N LEU A 98 5.80 12.06 -29.04
CA LEU A 98 4.54 12.45 -29.69
C LEU A 98 3.73 13.49 -28.88
N VAL A 99 4.15 13.84 -27.66
CA VAL A 99 3.45 14.74 -26.74
C VAL A 99 4.08 16.14 -26.75
N ASP A 100 3.26 17.18 -26.61
CA ASP A 100 3.73 18.56 -26.52
C ASP A 100 4.54 18.79 -25.22
N SER A 101 5.86 18.71 -25.36
CA SER A 101 6.85 18.99 -24.31
C SER A 101 6.70 20.36 -23.62
N SER A 102 5.96 21.32 -24.18
CA SER A 102 5.66 22.60 -23.51
C SER A 102 4.69 22.46 -22.33
N THR A 103 4.03 21.31 -22.19
CA THR A 103 3.09 20.99 -21.10
C THR A 103 3.76 20.94 -19.73
N GLY A 104 5.06 20.58 -19.66
CA GLY A 104 5.84 20.56 -18.41
C GLY A 104 5.47 19.42 -17.46
N LEU A 105 5.42 18.19 -18.00
CA LEU A 105 5.00 16.97 -17.31
C LEU A 105 5.93 16.57 -16.15
N ASP A 106 5.38 15.85 -15.17
CA ASP A 106 6.18 15.08 -14.20
C ASP A 106 6.51 13.69 -14.76
N GLU A 107 7.73 13.54 -15.26
CA GLU A 107 8.22 12.29 -15.86
C GLU A 107 8.42 11.13 -14.86
N THR A 108 8.18 11.33 -13.55
CA THR A 108 8.42 10.32 -12.49
C THR A 108 7.72 8.99 -12.74
N LEU A 109 6.51 8.98 -13.33
CA LEU A 109 5.77 7.75 -13.68
C LEU A 109 5.70 7.48 -15.19
N LEU A 110 6.40 8.27 -16.02
CA LEU A 110 6.38 8.16 -17.48
C LEU A 110 7.62 7.39 -17.98
N THR A 111 7.83 6.17 -17.46
CA THR A 111 9.01 5.33 -17.77
C THR A 111 8.65 3.91 -18.25
N ASP A 112 9.56 3.29 -18.99
CA ASP A 112 9.48 1.91 -19.48
C ASP A 112 9.20 0.91 -18.34
N GLU A 113 9.81 1.10 -17.16
CA GLU A 113 9.58 0.23 -16.00
C GLU A 113 8.15 0.32 -15.46
N VAL A 114 7.57 1.52 -15.44
CA VAL A 114 6.19 1.75 -14.98
C VAL A 114 5.18 1.19 -15.99
N LEU A 115 5.47 1.30 -17.29
CA LEU A 115 4.69 0.66 -18.35
C LEU A 115 4.78 -0.87 -18.28
N ALA A 116 5.98 -1.43 -18.08
CA ALA A 116 6.16 -2.88 -17.94
C ALA A 116 5.45 -3.45 -16.71
N ALA A 117 5.45 -2.72 -15.58
CA ALA A 117 4.68 -3.08 -14.39
C ALA A 117 3.16 -2.95 -14.62
N SER A 118 2.70 -1.90 -15.28
CA SER A 118 1.29 -1.71 -15.69
C SER A 118 0.80 -2.86 -16.57
N ALA A 119 1.56 -3.21 -17.61
CA ALA A 119 1.24 -4.31 -18.52
C ALA A 119 1.28 -5.70 -17.85
N ALA A 120 2.04 -5.86 -16.77
CA ALA A 120 2.05 -7.08 -15.96
C ALA A 120 0.78 -7.24 -15.08
N ILE A 121 0.06 -6.14 -14.80
CA ILE A 121 -1.25 -6.15 -14.12
C ILE A 121 -2.37 -6.30 -15.15
N ALA A 122 -2.39 -5.43 -16.16
CA ALA A 122 -3.37 -5.44 -17.24
C ALA A 122 -2.76 -4.89 -18.55
N PRO A 123 -2.42 -5.74 -19.53
CA PRO A 123 -1.81 -5.29 -20.78
C PRO A 123 -2.82 -4.60 -21.70
N ILE A 124 -2.36 -3.60 -22.44
CA ILE A 124 -3.13 -2.97 -23.52
C ILE A 124 -3.05 -3.86 -24.77
N THR A 125 -4.20 -4.23 -25.33
CA THR A 125 -4.34 -5.15 -26.46
C THR A 125 -5.53 -4.75 -27.35
N ASP A 126 -5.67 -5.39 -28.53
CA ASP A 126 -6.78 -5.18 -29.48
C ASP A 126 -7.05 -3.70 -29.83
N ILE A 127 -5.98 -2.91 -29.99
CA ILE A 127 -6.03 -1.48 -30.36
C ILE A 127 -6.68 -1.33 -31.74
N VAL A 128 -7.70 -0.46 -31.81
CA VAL A 128 -8.37 -0.02 -33.03
C VAL A 128 -8.50 1.50 -33.00
N VAL A 129 -7.79 2.16 -33.91
CA VAL A 129 -7.88 3.62 -34.14
C VAL A 129 -8.75 3.88 -35.36
N THR A 130 -9.68 4.84 -35.27
CA THR A 130 -10.60 5.22 -36.36
C THR A 130 -10.22 6.61 -36.89
N PRO A 131 -10.00 6.79 -38.21
CA PRO A 131 -9.70 8.09 -38.80
C PRO A 131 -10.72 9.18 -38.43
N PRO A 132 -10.26 10.42 -38.14
CA PRO A 132 -11.15 11.51 -37.75
C PRO A 132 -12.09 11.91 -38.91
N THR A 133 -13.34 12.26 -38.59
CA THR A 133 -14.30 12.75 -39.60
C THR A 133 -14.15 14.23 -39.93
N ASP A 134 -13.43 14.97 -39.08
CA ASP A 134 -13.39 16.43 -39.06
C ASP A 134 -12.00 16.93 -39.46
N ASP A 135 -11.91 17.50 -40.65
CA ASP A 135 -10.68 18.06 -41.26
C ASP A 135 -10.40 19.47 -40.71
N ASN A 136 -10.00 19.55 -39.44
CA ASN A 136 -9.67 20.80 -38.75
C ASN A 136 -8.15 20.93 -38.48
N PRO A 137 -7.42 21.77 -39.24
CA PRO A 137 -5.95 21.84 -39.16
C PRO A 137 -5.41 22.42 -37.85
N TYR A 138 -6.27 22.87 -36.94
CA TYR A 138 -5.90 23.33 -35.60
C TYR A 138 -6.15 22.30 -34.48
N GLY A 139 -6.66 21.11 -34.82
CA GLY A 139 -6.81 20.00 -33.87
C GLY A 139 -8.06 19.16 -34.12
N VAL A 140 -7.88 17.84 -34.04
CA VAL A 140 -8.89 16.83 -34.35
C VAL A 140 -9.08 15.86 -33.18
N GLU A 141 -10.21 15.17 -33.15
CA GLU A 141 -10.51 14.10 -32.19
C GLU A 141 -10.61 12.77 -32.94
N VAL A 142 -9.83 11.79 -32.49
CA VAL A 142 -9.67 10.47 -33.09
C VAL A 142 -10.34 9.44 -32.17
N GLU A 143 -11.31 8.68 -32.68
CA GLU A 143 -11.98 7.64 -31.89
C GLU A 143 -11.07 6.40 -31.74
N VAL A 144 -10.92 5.92 -30.51
CA VAL A 144 -10.11 4.72 -30.21
C VAL A 144 -10.93 3.70 -29.42
N ALA A 145 -10.63 2.43 -29.63
CA ALA A 145 -11.08 1.32 -28.81
C ALA A 145 -9.93 0.35 -28.57
N TYR A 146 -9.86 -0.23 -27.37
CA TYR A 146 -8.82 -1.20 -26.99
C TYR A 146 -9.26 -2.01 -25.76
N GLN A 147 -8.51 -3.05 -25.42
CA GLN A 147 -8.66 -3.87 -24.22
C GLN A 147 -7.56 -3.50 -23.20
N LEU A 148 -7.93 -3.08 -22.00
CA LEU A 148 -7.03 -2.97 -20.84
C LEU A 148 -7.22 -4.21 -19.96
N GLY A 149 -6.41 -5.25 -20.21
CA GLY A 149 -6.69 -6.60 -19.74
C GLY A 149 -8.06 -7.09 -20.23
N ASP A 150 -8.91 -7.57 -19.31
CA ASP A 150 -10.29 -7.97 -19.63
C ASP A 150 -11.24 -6.78 -19.87
N THR A 151 -10.83 -5.53 -19.61
CA THR A 151 -11.71 -4.35 -19.66
C THR A 151 -11.76 -3.73 -21.06
N PRO A 152 -12.93 -3.70 -21.74
CA PRO A 152 -13.09 -2.95 -22.99
C PRO A 152 -13.14 -1.45 -22.73
N VAL A 153 -12.30 -0.70 -23.43
CA VAL A 153 -12.21 0.77 -23.38
C VAL A 153 -12.60 1.34 -24.75
N SER A 154 -13.32 2.46 -24.75
CA SER A 154 -13.54 3.28 -25.94
C SER A 154 -13.64 4.75 -25.54
N THR A 155 -12.82 5.60 -26.15
CA THR A 155 -12.62 7.02 -25.78
C THR A 155 -12.12 7.81 -27.00
N THR A 156 -11.85 9.11 -26.85
CA THR A 156 -11.32 9.98 -27.91
C THR A 156 -9.96 10.59 -27.58
N VAL A 157 -9.03 10.45 -28.51
CA VAL A 157 -7.70 11.05 -28.44
C VAL A 157 -7.70 12.34 -29.25
N ARG A 158 -7.49 13.45 -28.57
CA ARG A 158 -7.45 14.79 -29.16
C ARG A 158 -6.02 15.25 -29.39
N LEU A 159 -5.75 15.67 -30.61
CA LEU A 159 -4.50 16.31 -31.02
C LEU A 159 -4.70 17.81 -31.17
N THR A 160 -3.64 18.59 -31.01
CA THR A 160 -3.60 20.00 -31.45
C THR A 160 -2.80 20.07 -32.74
N GLY A 161 -3.30 20.83 -33.72
CA GLY A 161 -2.61 21.09 -34.98
C GLY A 161 -2.04 22.50 -35.03
N ASP A 162 -0.90 22.69 -35.71
CA ASP A 162 -0.27 24.01 -35.87
C ASP A 162 -0.95 24.91 -36.93
N GLY A 163 -1.72 24.31 -37.84
CA GLY A 163 -2.37 24.96 -38.98
C GLY A 163 -1.65 24.75 -40.31
N ASP A 164 -0.41 24.25 -40.30
CA ASP A 164 0.42 23.96 -41.48
C ASP A 164 0.54 22.44 -41.76
N GLY A 165 0.12 21.59 -40.81
CA GLY A 165 -0.11 20.16 -41.01
C GLY A 165 0.55 19.22 -40.00
N ALA A 166 1.25 19.75 -38.99
CA ALA A 166 1.81 18.96 -37.90
C ALA A 166 0.81 18.87 -36.72
N TYR A 167 0.77 17.72 -36.05
CA TYR A 167 -0.14 17.45 -34.93
C TYR A 167 0.59 16.87 -33.71
N THR A 168 0.16 17.22 -32.49
CA THR A 168 0.78 16.74 -31.24
C THR A 168 -0.22 16.29 -30.17
N LEU A 169 0.24 15.36 -29.33
CA LEU A 169 -0.31 14.92 -28.05
C LEU A 169 -0.53 16.09 -27.06
N THR A 170 -1.75 16.38 -26.63
CA THR A 170 -2.00 17.41 -25.58
C THR A 170 -1.83 16.89 -24.13
N SER A 171 -1.44 15.63 -23.97
CA SER A 171 -1.18 14.94 -22.69
C SER A 171 -0.58 13.57 -22.98
N ALA A 172 0.32 13.09 -22.12
CA ALA A 172 0.82 11.71 -22.14
C ALA A 172 -0.21 10.69 -21.59
N GLY A 173 -1.30 11.14 -20.97
CA GLY A 173 -2.33 10.25 -20.44
C GLY A 173 -3.22 10.95 -19.41
N GLY A 174 -3.29 10.35 -18.23
CA GLY A 174 -4.00 10.84 -17.06
C GLY A 174 -3.02 11.21 -15.93
N SER A 175 -3.45 11.07 -14.67
CA SER A 175 -2.57 11.24 -13.51
C SER A 175 -2.80 10.18 -12.43
N VAL A 176 -1.83 10.02 -11.52
CA VAL A 176 -1.92 9.13 -10.35
C VAL A 176 -1.88 9.97 -9.09
N TYR A 177 -3.02 10.11 -8.42
CA TYR A 177 -3.09 10.77 -7.11
C TYR A 177 -2.71 9.79 -6.00
N VAL A 178 -1.68 10.10 -5.21
CA VAL A 178 -1.26 9.26 -4.07
C VAL A 178 -1.99 9.74 -2.81
N PRO A 179 -2.90 8.95 -2.21
CA PRO A 179 -3.75 9.48 -1.12
C PRO A 179 -2.96 9.87 0.13
N GLY A 180 -3.31 11.02 0.71
CA GLY A 180 -2.72 11.48 1.98
C GLY A 180 -2.92 10.53 3.19
N SER A 181 -3.75 9.48 3.06
CA SER A 181 -3.90 8.45 4.09
C SER A 181 -2.71 7.48 4.20
N VAL A 182 -1.83 7.41 3.19
CA VAL A 182 -0.57 6.65 3.26
C VAL A 182 0.65 7.48 3.68
N SER A 183 0.43 8.70 4.18
CA SER A 183 1.51 9.60 4.60
C SER A 183 2.28 9.10 5.83
N GLY A 184 3.60 9.28 5.82
CA GLY A 184 4.53 8.81 6.85
C GLY A 184 5.10 7.41 6.59
N VAL A 185 4.71 6.73 5.51
CA VAL A 185 5.27 5.44 5.07
C VAL A 185 5.91 5.60 3.69
N ASP A 186 7.03 4.90 3.47
CA ASP A 186 7.68 4.81 2.16
C ASP A 186 6.80 4.00 1.20
N VAL A 187 6.18 4.69 0.23
CA VAL A 187 5.24 4.12 -0.74
C VAL A 187 5.78 4.17 -2.17
N THR A 188 5.29 3.26 -3.00
CA THR A 188 5.61 3.18 -4.43
C THR A 188 4.35 3.07 -5.27
N VAL A 189 4.40 3.59 -6.49
CA VAL A 189 3.45 3.28 -7.57
C VAL A 189 4.19 2.45 -8.61
N ASN A 190 3.68 1.26 -8.94
CA ASN A 190 4.31 0.34 -9.90
C ASN A 190 5.80 0.05 -9.64
N GLY A 191 6.24 0.19 -8.38
CA GLY A 191 7.63 0.02 -7.94
C GLY A 191 8.47 1.31 -7.88
N VAL A 192 8.03 2.41 -8.47
CA VAL A 192 8.70 3.72 -8.38
C VAL A 192 8.30 4.44 -7.08
N PRO A 193 9.25 4.97 -6.27
CA PRO A 193 8.95 5.72 -5.05
C PRO A 193 8.17 7.02 -5.33
N VAL A 194 7.15 7.30 -4.51
CA VAL A 194 6.30 8.49 -4.65
C VAL A 194 5.93 9.10 -3.28
N THR A 195 5.53 10.37 -3.26
CA THR A 195 5.11 11.09 -2.05
C THR A 195 3.61 10.99 -1.82
N ALA A 196 3.20 10.70 -0.59
CA ALA A 196 1.79 10.74 -0.21
C ALA A 196 1.23 12.18 -0.21
N GLY A 197 0.14 12.41 -0.94
CA GLY A 197 -0.52 13.70 -1.12
C GLY A 197 -0.14 14.46 -2.39
N GLU A 198 0.78 13.92 -3.19
CA GLU A 198 1.16 14.45 -4.51
C GLU A 198 0.40 13.73 -5.65
N ASP A 199 0.49 14.28 -6.86
CA ASP A 199 -0.22 13.88 -8.07
C ASP A 199 0.79 13.88 -9.22
N TYR A 200 0.88 12.78 -9.98
CA TYR A 200 1.93 12.55 -10.97
C TYR A 200 1.34 12.27 -12.36
N ASP A 201 1.89 12.86 -13.41
CA ASP A 201 1.50 12.54 -14.79
C ASP A 201 1.77 11.06 -15.12
N ALA A 202 0.85 10.42 -15.83
CA ALA A 202 0.90 8.99 -16.08
C ALA A 202 0.24 8.60 -17.41
N PHE A 203 0.78 7.58 -18.07
CA PHE A 203 0.17 6.98 -19.27
C PHE A 203 -1.20 6.34 -18.97
N ILE A 204 -1.94 5.97 -20.02
CA ILE A 204 -3.03 5.00 -19.85
C ILE A 204 -2.46 3.64 -19.41
N GLY A 205 -3.16 2.92 -18.54
CA GLY A 205 -2.62 1.70 -17.92
C GLY A 205 -3.28 1.35 -16.59
N THR A 206 -2.63 0.46 -15.82
CA THR A 206 -3.03 0.11 -14.45
C THR A 206 -1.89 0.34 -13.47
N TYR A 207 -2.23 0.89 -12.31
CA TYR A 207 -1.31 1.37 -11.30
C TYR A 207 -1.60 0.72 -9.95
N GLU A 208 -0.57 0.17 -9.32
CA GLU A 208 -0.62 -0.41 -7.97
C GLU A 208 0.17 0.47 -6.99
N ILE A 209 -0.50 0.92 -5.92
CA ILE A 209 0.17 1.49 -4.74
C ILE A 209 0.62 0.35 -3.82
N ALA A 210 1.91 0.34 -3.51
CA ALA A 210 2.54 -0.57 -2.57
C ALA A 210 3.41 0.18 -1.55
N THR A 211 4.00 -0.56 -0.62
CA THR A 211 5.01 -0.04 0.33
C THR A 211 6.24 -0.92 0.33
N THR A 212 7.40 -0.32 0.56
CA THR A 212 8.67 -1.04 0.79
C THR A 212 8.94 -1.29 2.28
N SER A 213 8.05 -0.83 3.16
CA SER A 213 8.17 -1.02 4.60
C SER A 213 7.95 -2.48 4.99
N THR A 214 8.80 -2.99 5.89
CA THR A 214 8.54 -4.23 6.63
C THR A 214 7.67 -4.00 7.87
N VAL A 215 7.53 -2.74 8.31
CA VAL A 215 6.82 -2.34 9.53
C VAL A 215 5.33 -2.19 9.28
N PHE A 216 4.97 -1.62 8.12
CA PHE A 216 3.61 -1.29 7.74
C PHE A 216 3.15 -2.04 6.49
N GLY A 217 1.88 -2.42 6.47
CA GLY A 217 1.17 -2.85 5.27
C GLY A 217 0.14 -1.79 4.84
N ILE A 218 -0.18 -1.78 3.55
CA ILE A 218 -1.30 -1.00 3.00
C ILE A 218 -2.47 -1.96 2.75
N THR A 219 -3.69 -1.55 3.10
CA THR A 219 -4.91 -2.29 2.76
C THR A 219 -5.96 -1.36 2.15
N GLY A 220 -6.87 -1.90 1.34
CA GLY A 220 -7.89 -1.12 0.62
C GLY A 220 -7.91 -1.49 -0.87
N GLU A 221 -8.35 -0.56 -1.71
CA GLU A 221 -8.28 -0.68 -3.17
C GLU A 221 -6.92 -0.15 -3.66
N THR A 222 -5.91 -1.01 -3.62
CA THR A 222 -4.50 -0.68 -3.94
C THR A 222 -4.21 -0.57 -5.43
N GLN A 223 -5.14 -0.99 -6.30
CA GLN A 223 -5.00 -0.92 -7.76
C GLN A 223 -6.07 -0.02 -8.36
N ALA A 224 -5.68 0.84 -9.30
CA ALA A 224 -6.57 1.71 -10.06
C ALA A 224 -6.09 1.83 -11.52
N ALA A 225 -7.01 2.09 -12.45
CA ALA A 225 -6.71 2.22 -13.87
C ALA A 225 -6.78 3.68 -14.35
N ILE A 226 -6.09 3.95 -15.44
CA ILE A 226 -6.26 5.15 -16.29
C ILE A 226 -6.67 4.61 -17.67
N THR A 227 -7.94 4.76 -18.00
CA THR A 227 -8.57 4.26 -19.24
C THR A 227 -8.72 5.36 -20.29
N GLU A 228 -8.76 6.62 -19.88
CA GLU A 228 -8.72 7.76 -20.81
C GLU A 228 -7.82 8.91 -20.34
N ARG A 229 -7.51 9.81 -21.27
CA ARG A 229 -6.64 10.96 -20.98
C ARG A 229 -7.36 11.94 -20.05
N PHE A 230 -6.61 12.54 -19.14
CA PHE A 230 -7.11 13.38 -18.04
C PHE A 230 -8.01 12.65 -17.01
N GLU A 231 -8.08 11.32 -17.04
CA GLU A 231 -8.57 10.53 -15.90
C GLU A 231 -7.49 10.49 -14.80
N SER A 232 -7.90 10.51 -13.53
CA SER A 232 -6.98 10.34 -12.39
C SER A 232 -7.22 9.00 -11.70
N ALA A 233 -6.18 8.16 -11.61
CA ALA A 233 -6.23 6.87 -10.92
C ALA A 233 -6.65 7.07 -9.45
N SER A 234 -7.76 6.44 -9.05
CA SER A 234 -8.43 6.72 -7.77
C SER A 234 -8.41 5.50 -6.84
N PHE A 235 -7.50 5.51 -5.87
CA PHE A 235 -7.37 4.45 -4.86
C PHE A 235 -8.33 4.69 -3.69
N SER A 236 -9.32 3.82 -3.50
CA SER A 236 -10.33 4.00 -2.46
C SER A 236 -10.02 3.25 -1.16
N GLY A 237 -10.35 3.88 -0.03
CA GLY A 237 -10.31 3.26 1.29
C GLY A 237 -8.92 2.86 1.82
N LEU A 238 -7.82 3.37 1.26
CA LEU A 238 -6.46 3.01 1.68
C LEU A 238 -6.19 3.29 3.17
N THR A 239 -5.84 2.25 3.92
CA THR A 239 -5.32 2.30 5.30
C THR A 239 -3.85 1.90 5.36
N VAL A 240 -3.17 2.38 6.40
CA VAL A 240 -1.82 1.97 6.80
C VAL A 240 -1.91 1.34 8.18
N ASP A 241 -1.52 0.08 8.28
CA ASP A 241 -1.61 -0.72 9.51
C ASP A 241 -0.29 -1.47 9.75
N LEU A 242 -0.04 -1.95 10.97
CA LEU A 242 1.17 -2.73 11.28
C LEU A 242 1.10 -4.12 10.63
N THR A 243 2.25 -4.60 10.14
CA THR A 243 2.36 -6.02 9.71
C THR A 243 2.21 -6.97 10.90
N GLU A 244 1.68 -8.18 10.67
CA GLU A 244 1.55 -9.19 11.75
C GLU A 244 2.91 -9.49 12.42
N GLU A 245 3.99 -9.48 11.64
CA GLU A 245 5.37 -9.61 12.12
C GLU A 245 5.77 -8.45 13.05
N SER A 246 5.32 -7.23 12.76
CA SER A 246 5.60 -6.05 13.60
C SER A 246 4.77 -6.00 14.87
N VAL A 247 3.53 -6.49 14.84
CA VAL A 247 2.72 -6.69 16.06
C VAL A 247 3.41 -7.71 16.98
N ALA A 248 3.90 -8.82 16.41
CA ALA A 248 4.66 -9.82 17.16
C ALA A 248 5.99 -9.27 17.72
N ALA A 249 6.77 -8.55 16.90
CA ALA A 249 8.03 -7.93 17.32
C ALA A 249 7.83 -6.86 18.40
N PHE A 250 6.70 -6.13 18.37
CA PHE A 250 6.30 -5.21 19.43
C PHE A 250 6.02 -5.96 20.74
N HIS A 251 5.22 -7.04 20.72
CA HIS A 251 4.97 -7.88 21.90
C HIS A 251 6.25 -8.47 22.49
N GLU A 252 7.15 -8.99 21.65
CA GLU A 252 8.44 -9.54 22.09
C GLU A 252 9.31 -8.47 22.74
N SER A 253 9.47 -7.30 22.09
CA SER A 253 10.26 -6.18 22.62
C SER A 253 9.73 -5.71 23.98
N VAL A 254 8.40 -5.55 24.10
CA VAL A 254 7.76 -5.14 25.36
C VAL A 254 7.90 -6.21 26.44
N ARG A 255 7.75 -7.50 26.10
CA ARG A 255 7.89 -8.58 27.08
C ARG A 255 9.33 -8.68 27.59
N ALA A 256 10.33 -8.61 26.71
CA ALA A 256 11.74 -8.63 27.08
C ALA A 256 12.10 -7.45 28.02
N ALA A 257 11.65 -6.24 27.71
CA ALA A 257 11.86 -5.08 28.57
C ALA A 257 11.17 -5.21 29.94
N VAL A 258 9.94 -5.74 29.98
CA VAL A 258 9.23 -6.02 31.25
C VAL A 258 9.99 -7.06 32.09
N ASP A 259 10.41 -8.17 31.48
CA ASP A 259 11.10 -9.24 32.21
C ASP A 259 12.47 -8.77 32.74
N GLU A 260 13.20 -7.87 32.03
CA GLU A 260 14.40 -7.19 32.55
C GLU A 260 14.07 -6.27 33.75
N CYS A 261 13.06 -5.40 33.62
CA CYS A 261 12.63 -4.48 34.69
C CYS A 261 12.10 -5.21 35.94
N LEU A 262 11.51 -6.41 35.78
CA LEU A 262 11.08 -7.27 36.89
C LEU A 262 12.26 -8.03 37.54
N ALA A 263 13.28 -8.40 36.76
CA ALA A 263 14.49 -9.03 37.27
C ALA A 263 15.42 -8.06 38.04
N SER A 264 15.30 -6.75 37.81
CA SER A 264 16.07 -5.74 38.54
C SER A 264 15.64 -5.64 40.01
N THR A 265 16.63 -5.76 40.91
CA THR A 265 16.45 -5.61 42.37
C THR A 265 16.77 -4.21 42.89
N THR A 266 17.08 -3.25 42.01
CA THR A 266 17.39 -1.86 42.38
C THR A 266 16.13 -1.02 42.62
N LEU A 267 16.28 0.12 43.30
CA LEU A 267 15.27 1.17 43.38
C LEU A 267 14.90 1.71 41.98
N GLU A 268 15.90 1.95 41.14
CA GLU A 268 15.77 2.43 39.75
C GLU A 268 15.80 1.27 38.75
N ALA A 269 14.63 0.65 38.50
CA ALA A 269 14.52 -0.58 37.70
C ALA A 269 14.12 -0.38 36.22
N GLY A 270 13.94 0.86 35.75
CA GLY A 270 13.35 1.13 34.44
C GLY A 270 11.84 0.88 34.40
N CYS A 271 11.25 0.88 33.20
CA CYS A 271 9.82 0.65 32.92
C CYS A 271 8.80 1.49 33.73
N GLY A 272 9.22 2.65 34.27
CA GLY A 272 8.43 3.44 35.22
C GLY A 272 8.39 2.88 36.66
N LEU A 273 9.04 1.75 36.94
CA LEU A 273 9.04 1.02 38.21
C LEU A 273 10.07 1.55 39.23
N ALA A 274 10.39 2.86 39.15
CA ALA A 274 11.28 3.55 40.07
C ALA A 274 10.61 3.76 41.44
N VAL A 275 11.30 3.45 42.53
CA VAL A 275 10.77 3.57 43.90
C VAL A 275 11.72 4.43 44.74
N PRO A 276 11.23 5.44 45.50
CA PRO A 276 12.10 6.25 46.33
C PRO A 276 12.67 5.43 47.51
N ALA A 277 13.93 5.71 47.88
CA ALA A 277 14.62 5.07 49.00
C ALA A 277 13.91 5.26 50.36
N THR A 278 13.07 6.29 50.50
CA THR A 278 12.24 6.53 51.70
C THR A 278 10.79 6.75 51.28
N LEU A 279 9.88 5.95 51.84
CA LEU A 279 8.44 6.04 51.63
C LEU A 279 7.82 7.19 52.44
N SER A 280 6.60 7.57 52.09
CA SER A 280 5.86 8.69 52.69
C SER A 280 5.52 8.54 54.17
N ASP A 281 5.66 7.33 54.73
CA ASP A 281 5.44 7.00 56.14
C ASP A 281 6.75 6.87 56.95
N GLY A 282 7.89 7.26 56.36
CA GLY A 282 9.21 7.23 56.97
C GLY A 282 9.97 5.89 56.83
N THR A 283 9.36 4.89 56.18
CA THR A 283 10.00 3.59 55.93
C THR A 283 11.15 3.73 54.93
N GLN A 284 12.35 3.26 55.28
CA GLN A 284 13.52 3.28 54.38
C GLN A 284 13.69 1.91 53.70
N LEU A 285 13.79 1.87 52.38
CA LEU A 285 14.00 0.64 51.60
C LEU A 285 15.50 0.38 51.37
N THR A 286 15.90 -0.88 51.37
CA THR A 286 17.27 -1.30 51.05
C THR A 286 17.42 -1.53 49.56
N ASP A 287 18.21 -0.70 48.87
CA ASP A 287 18.54 -0.87 47.46
C ASP A 287 19.22 -2.23 47.18
N GLY A 288 18.98 -2.79 45.99
CA GLY A 288 19.45 -4.12 45.61
C GLY A 288 18.67 -5.29 46.23
N THR A 289 17.66 -5.05 47.07
CA THR A 289 16.81 -6.10 47.70
C THR A 289 15.39 -6.18 47.14
N LEU A 290 15.03 -5.33 46.18
CA LEU A 290 13.66 -5.28 45.67
C LEU A 290 13.34 -6.56 44.89
N THR A 291 12.16 -7.12 45.12
CA THR A 291 11.57 -8.21 44.33
C THR A 291 10.28 -7.68 43.73
N ARG A 292 10.16 -7.79 42.40
CA ARG A 292 9.01 -7.32 41.63
C ARG A 292 8.25 -8.52 41.08
N THR A 293 6.92 -8.43 40.97
CA THR A 293 6.07 -9.50 40.44
C THR A 293 4.89 -8.91 39.69
N LEU A 294 4.70 -9.33 38.45
CA LEU A 294 3.60 -8.90 37.59
C LEU A 294 2.26 -9.42 38.13
N SER A 295 1.21 -8.60 38.13
CA SER A 295 -0.15 -9.10 38.40
C SER A 295 -0.65 -9.94 37.21
N GLY A 296 -1.44 -10.99 37.45
CA GLY A 296 -1.97 -11.83 36.35
C GLY A 296 -2.82 -11.04 35.34
N ASP A 297 -3.53 -10.02 35.83
CA ASP A 297 -4.21 -8.98 35.04
C ASP A 297 -3.27 -8.23 34.09
N ALA A 298 -2.06 -7.89 34.53
CA ALA A 298 -1.05 -7.21 33.74
C ALA A 298 -0.34 -8.17 32.78
N GLU A 299 -0.12 -9.43 33.18
CA GLU A 299 0.43 -10.47 32.29
C GLU A 299 -0.48 -10.73 31.07
N LEU A 300 -1.79 -10.86 31.29
CA LEU A 300 -2.77 -10.94 30.19
C LEU A 300 -2.73 -9.69 29.31
N ARG A 301 -2.68 -8.48 29.92
CA ARG A 301 -2.66 -7.23 29.16
C ARG A 301 -1.46 -7.04 28.24
N ILE A 302 -0.31 -7.69 28.50
CA ILE A 302 0.87 -7.67 27.60
C ILE A 302 0.56 -8.44 26.31
N GLY A 303 0.03 -9.66 26.40
CA GLY A 303 -0.32 -10.47 25.23
C GLY A 303 -1.51 -9.89 24.45
N ASP A 304 -2.46 -9.28 25.17
CA ASP A 304 -3.62 -8.60 24.56
C ASP A 304 -3.29 -7.17 24.07
N LEU A 305 -2.02 -6.71 24.06
CA LEU A 305 -1.69 -5.36 23.59
C LEU A 305 -2.08 -5.20 22.11
N ASP A 306 -2.77 -4.11 21.83
CA ASP A 306 -3.18 -3.70 20.48
C ASP A 306 -2.32 -2.48 20.11
N PRO A 307 -1.20 -2.67 19.40
CA PRO A 307 -0.23 -1.60 19.14
C PRO A 307 -0.69 -0.71 17.99
N THR A 308 -0.50 0.61 18.15
CA THR A 308 -0.84 1.61 17.14
C THR A 308 0.39 2.43 16.75
N ALA A 309 0.56 2.73 15.46
CA ALA A 309 1.57 3.66 14.96
C ALA A 309 1.46 5.05 15.62
N GLY A 310 2.58 5.76 15.75
CA GLY A 310 2.60 7.11 16.31
C GLY A 310 2.17 8.17 15.30
N TYR A 311 1.21 9.05 15.64
CA TYR A 311 0.73 10.11 14.74
C TYR A 311 1.85 11.01 14.19
N ASP A 312 2.76 11.50 15.05
CA ASP A 312 3.85 12.40 14.64
C ASP A 312 5.08 11.67 14.07
N ASN A 313 5.16 10.34 14.26
CA ASN A 313 6.17 9.45 13.71
C ASN A 313 5.65 8.01 13.79
N PRO A 314 5.26 7.37 12.67
CA PRO A 314 4.61 6.07 12.70
C PRO A 314 5.50 4.97 13.30
N ASN A 315 6.82 5.07 13.11
CA ASN A 315 7.82 4.13 13.65
C ASN A 315 7.89 4.11 15.19
N PHE A 316 7.31 5.10 15.88
CA PHE A 316 7.15 5.08 17.34
C PHE A 316 5.83 4.41 17.70
N VAL A 317 5.83 3.08 17.62
CA VAL A 317 4.65 2.22 17.84
C VAL A 317 4.31 2.16 19.33
N ARG A 318 3.05 2.38 19.69
CA ARG A 318 2.60 2.55 21.09
C ARG A 318 1.58 1.51 21.51
N GLY A 319 1.71 1.03 22.75
CA GLY A 319 0.69 0.23 23.43
C GLY A 319 0.04 1.00 24.57
N ARG A 320 -1.12 0.52 25.03
CA ARG A 320 -1.78 1.00 26.26
C ARG A 320 -0.98 0.60 27.51
N SER A 321 -1.27 1.24 28.66
CA SER A 321 -0.66 0.86 29.95
C SER A 321 -1.00 -0.59 30.34
N ILE A 322 0.03 -1.30 30.81
CA ILE A 322 -0.03 -2.71 31.24
C ILE A 322 -0.54 -2.83 32.69
N GLY A 323 -0.14 -1.91 33.57
CA GLY A 323 -0.67 -1.79 34.91
C GLY A 323 0.16 -2.49 36.01
N GLY A 324 -0.54 -3.10 36.96
CA GLY A 324 -0.02 -3.35 38.32
C GLY A 324 1.14 -4.34 38.43
N VAL A 325 2.20 -3.89 39.11
CA VAL A 325 3.31 -4.71 39.62
C VAL A 325 3.25 -4.69 41.15
N SER A 326 3.45 -5.84 41.78
CA SER A 326 3.67 -5.94 43.23
C SER A 326 5.18 -5.84 43.50
N THR A 327 5.57 -5.06 44.50
CA THR A 327 6.98 -4.86 44.86
C THR A 327 7.16 -5.05 46.37
N THR A 328 8.10 -5.91 46.76
CA THR A 328 8.54 -6.12 48.14
C THR A 328 10.02 -5.84 48.28
N ALA A 329 10.49 -5.35 49.43
CA ALA A 329 11.91 -5.12 49.68
C ALA A 329 12.28 -5.48 51.13
N GLU A 330 13.58 -5.57 51.45
CA GLU A 330 14.01 -5.33 52.82
C GLU A 330 13.84 -3.84 53.15
N CYS A 331 13.34 -3.54 54.36
CA CYS A 331 13.15 -2.17 54.81
C CYS A 331 13.48 -1.99 56.30
N THR A 332 13.76 -0.74 56.68
CA THR A 332 13.96 -0.31 58.07
C THR A 332 12.91 0.73 58.47
N LYS A 333 12.22 0.49 59.58
CA LYS A 333 11.26 1.42 60.20
C LYS A 333 11.39 1.42 61.72
N ASP A 334 11.46 2.60 62.33
CA ASP A 334 11.62 2.78 63.80
C ASP A 334 12.76 1.95 64.44
N GLY A 335 13.82 1.69 63.67
CA GLY A 335 14.98 0.87 64.08
C GLY A 335 14.78 -0.65 63.98
N GLN A 336 13.64 -1.12 63.49
CA GLN A 336 13.37 -2.53 63.17
C GLN A 336 13.61 -2.77 61.68
N VAL A 337 14.13 -3.96 61.34
CA VAL A 337 14.40 -4.39 59.95
C VAL A 337 13.53 -5.60 59.62
N GLY A 338 12.98 -5.66 58.41
CA GLY A 338 12.17 -6.78 57.94
C GLY A 338 11.85 -6.69 56.44
N THR A 339 11.02 -7.60 55.94
CA THR A 339 10.49 -7.56 54.56
C THR A 339 9.17 -6.78 54.53
N CYS A 340 9.00 -5.93 53.52
CA CYS A 340 7.96 -4.90 53.51
C CYS A 340 7.33 -4.75 52.12
N ASP A 341 5.99 -4.70 52.05
CA ASP A 341 5.24 -4.42 50.82
C ASP A 341 5.27 -2.92 50.47
N VAL A 342 5.61 -2.58 49.22
CA VAL A 342 5.54 -1.21 48.71
C VAL A 342 4.10 -0.89 48.30
N LEU A 343 3.27 -0.56 49.30
CA LEU A 343 1.87 -0.18 49.08
C LEU A 343 1.78 1.08 48.20
N PHE A 344 0.89 1.05 47.20
CA PHE A 344 0.74 2.10 46.19
C PHE A 344 2.02 2.39 45.38
N GLY A 345 2.88 1.37 45.20
CA GLY A 345 4.03 1.42 44.31
C GLY A 345 3.67 1.62 42.83
N PRO A 346 4.69 1.88 41.98
CA PRO A 346 4.50 2.17 40.56
C PRO A 346 3.95 0.98 39.76
N SER A 347 3.27 1.30 38.66
CA SER A 347 2.76 0.37 37.66
C SER A 347 3.52 0.50 36.33
N LEU A 348 3.50 -0.54 35.51
CA LEU A 348 4.00 -0.47 34.14
C LEU A 348 3.19 0.53 33.32
N GLY A 349 3.89 1.52 32.76
CA GLY A 349 3.33 2.57 31.91
C GLY A 349 2.84 2.05 30.55
N ALA A 350 2.54 2.99 29.66
CA ALA A 350 2.31 2.75 28.24
C ALA A 350 3.65 2.57 27.51
N PRO A 351 3.96 1.38 26.96
CA PRO A 351 5.19 1.18 26.20
C PRO A 351 5.12 1.86 24.83
N THR A 352 6.24 2.41 24.40
CA THR A 352 6.50 2.86 23.02
C THR A 352 7.76 2.14 22.54
N VAL A 353 7.65 1.41 21.44
CA VAL A 353 8.78 0.73 20.78
C VAL A 353 9.19 1.54 19.57
N ASP A 354 10.48 1.83 19.46
CA ASP A 354 11.06 2.44 18.26
C ASP A 354 11.41 1.36 17.24
N PHE A 355 10.73 1.38 16.09
CA PHE A 355 10.98 0.50 14.94
C PHE A 355 12.02 1.06 13.95
N SER A 356 12.51 2.29 14.14
CA SER A 356 13.58 2.88 13.31
C SER A 356 15.00 2.48 13.74
N THR A 357 15.15 1.73 14.84
CA THR A 357 16.43 1.28 15.39
C THR A 357 16.45 -0.22 15.70
N GLU A 358 17.63 -0.84 15.57
CA GLU A 358 17.88 -2.23 15.98
C GLU A 358 19.20 -2.29 16.77
N PRO A 359 19.25 -2.89 17.98
CA PRO A 359 18.13 -3.50 18.71
C PRO A 359 17.04 -2.48 19.07
N ARG A 360 15.76 -2.83 18.84
CA ARG A 360 14.60 -2.01 19.20
C ARG A 360 14.68 -1.53 20.64
N THR A 361 14.34 -0.27 20.88
CA THR A 361 14.31 0.31 22.23
C THR A 361 12.87 0.51 22.73
N VAL A 362 12.64 0.32 24.03
CA VAL A 362 11.32 0.48 24.67
C VAL A 362 11.32 1.64 25.66
N VAL A 363 10.58 2.69 25.33
CA VAL A 363 10.35 3.87 26.17
C VAL A 363 8.99 3.76 26.88
N TRP A 364 8.87 4.32 28.07
CA TRP A 364 7.71 4.14 28.95
C TRP A 364 7.13 5.49 29.39
N ASN A 365 5.81 5.63 29.28
CA ASN A 365 5.05 6.86 29.62
C ASN A 365 3.89 6.58 30.58
#